data_AF-A0A844G3V6-F1
#
_entry.id   AF-A0A844G3V6-F1
#
_cell.length_a   1.000
_cell.length_b   1.000
_cell.length_c   1.000
_cell.angle_alpha   90.00
_cell.angle_beta   90.00
_cell.angle_gamma   90.00
#
_symmetry.space_group_name_H-M   'P 1'
#
loop_
_entity.id
_entity.type
_entity.pdbx_description
1 polymer ?
#
loop_
_entity_poly.entity_id
_entity_poly.type
_entity_poly.pdbx_seq_one_letter_code
_entity_poly.pdbx_strand_id
1 'polypeptide(L)'
;MTAKRIFAGLFALITLLTLAGCTSPRLPEGRYTAAGRDDFALVNNDLIFLHITTPAENPSPFAFWDWAGGYSLSPEGVLTPDMETELLKKWSFYYSFRYEKNILKVIDKGEGRPVLSLILEAPARR
;
A
#
# COMPACT_ATOMS: atom_id res chain seq x y z
N MET A 1 -35.73 -39.15 -24.90
CA MET A 1 -35.17 -38.68 -23.61
C MET A 1 -33.80 -39.34 -23.50
N THR A 2 -32.65 -38.73 -23.26
CA THR A 2 -32.29 -37.61 -22.37
C THR A 2 -30.81 -37.30 -22.65
N ALA A 3 -30.51 -36.38 -23.57
CA ALA A 3 -29.13 -35.96 -23.87
C ALA A 3 -29.00 -34.42 -23.84
N LYS A 4 -29.72 -33.78 -22.91
CA LYS A 4 -29.80 -32.32 -22.81
C LYS A 4 -29.36 -31.75 -21.45
N ARG A 5 -28.82 -32.57 -20.54
CA ARG A 5 -28.57 -32.16 -19.14
C ARG A 5 -27.10 -32.02 -18.73
N ILE A 6 -26.13 -32.39 -19.59
CA ILE A 6 -24.71 -32.39 -19.20
C ILE A 6 -24.00 -31.07 -19.53
N PHE A 7 -24.50 -30.29 -20.51
CA PHE A 7 -23.84 -29.05 -20.93
C PHE A 7 -24.08 -27.82 -20.05
N ALA A 8 -25.08 -27.84 -19.16
CA ALA A 8 -25.41 -26.68 -18.32
C ALA A 8 -24.56 -26.60 -17.04
N GLY A 9 -23.99 -27.71 -16.57
CA GLY A 9 -23.19 -27.74 -15.33
C GLY A 9 -21.75 -27.24 -15.51
N LEU A 10 -21.17 -27.42 -16.70
CA LEU A 10 -19.77 -27.05 -16.96
C LEU A 10 -19.59 -25.53 -17.10
N PHE A 11 -20.57 -24.85 -17.68
CA PHE A 11 -20.54 -23.38 -17.83
C PHE A 11 -20.67 -22.64 -16.49
N ALA A 12 -21.43 -23.19 -15.53
CA ALA A 12 -21.60 -22.59 -14.20
C ALA A 12 -20.34 -22.72 -13.32
N LEU A 13 -19.50 -23.72 -13.58
CA LEU A 13 -18.25 -23.92 -12.83
C LEU A 13 -17.11 -23.03 -13.36
N ILE A 14 -17.08 -22.77 -14.69
CA ILE A 14 -16.07 -21.91 -15.32
C ILE A 14 -16.31 -20.42 -15.02
N THR A 15 -17.57 -19.98 -14.85
CA THR A 15 -17.86 -18.62 -14.39
C THR A 15 -17.51 -18.40 -12.92
N LEU A 16 -17.55 -19.42 -12.07
CA LEU A 16 -17.08 -19.29 -10.67
C LEU A 16 -15.55 -19.17 -10.57
N LEU A 17 -14.80 -19.85 -11.45
CA LEU A 17 -13.33 -19.83 -11.46
C LEU A 17 -12.72 -18.54 -12.02
N THR A 18 -13.46 -17.80 -12.85
CA THR A 18 -12.99 -16.51 -13.40
C THR A 18 -13.19 -15.33 -12.44
N LEU A 19 -14.06 -15.47 -11.43
CA LEU A 19 -14.19 -14.51 -10.31
C LEU A 19 -13.15 -14.75 -9.20
N ALA A 20 -12.45 -15.88 -9.23
CA ALA A 20 -11.35 -16.20 -8.31
C ALA A 20 -9.98 -15.71 -8.82
N GLY A 21 -9.96 -14.77 -9.77
CA GLY A 21 -8.80 -13.94 -10.02
C GLY A 21 -8.58 -13.01 -8.84
N CYS A 22 -8.05 -13.53 -7.73
CA CYS A 22 -7.57 -12.73 -6.61
C CYS A 22 -6.36 -11.91 -7.09
N THR A 23 -6.61 -10.82 -7.81
CA THR A 23 -5.62 -9.76 -7.92
C THR A 23 -5.47 -9.19 -6.52
N SER A 24 -4.34 -9.48 -5.85
CA SER A 24 -4.04 -8.85 -4.56
C SER A 24 -4.18 -7.33 -4.72
N PRO A 25 -4.79 -6.62 -3.75
CA PRO A 25 -4.87 -5.18 -3.78
C PRO A 25 -3.49 -4.57 -4.01
N ARG A 26 -3.40 -3.54 -4.86
CA ARG A 26 -2.16 -2.83 -5.18
C ARG A 26 -2.41 -1.34 -5.07
N LEU A 27 -1.38 -0.60 -4.67
CA LEU A 27 -1.41 0.86 -4.80
C LEU A 27 -1.34 1.24 -6.29
N PRO A 28 -2.07 2.29 -6.71
CA PRO A 28 -1.79 2.94 -7.98
C PRO A 28 -0.34 3.36 -8.07
N GLU A 29 0.26 3.19 -9.23
CA GLU A 29 1.63 3.62 -9.49
C GLU A 29 1.75 5.13 -9.54
N GLY A 30 2.94 5.63 -9.20
CA GLY A 30 3.27 7.05 -9.24
C GLY A 30 3.84 7.56 -7.93
N ARG A 31 4.06 8.87 -7.90
CA ARG A 31 4.58 9.59 -6.74
C ARG A 31 3.42 10.08 -5.89
N TYR A 32 3.46 9.77 -4.61
CA TYR A 32 2.56 10.30 -3.59
C TYR A 32 3.32 11.32 -2.76
N THR A 33 2.78 12.52 -2.59
CA THR A 33 3.44 13.61 -1.85
C THR A 33 2.56 14.18 -0.77
N ALA A 34 3.18 14.68 0.30
CA ALA A 34 2.52 15.49 1.30
C ALA A 34 2.60 16.99 0.93
N ALA A 35 1.50 17.72 1.14
CA ALA A 35 1.51 19.16 0.95
C ALA A 35 2.39 19.84 2.03
N GLY A 36 3.34 20.68 1.59
CA GLY A 36 4.19 21.48 2.49
C GLY A 36 5.23 20.68 3.27
N ARG A 37 5.49 19.43 2.89
CA ARG A 37 6.52 18.57 3.49
C ARG A 37 7.28 17.82 2.40
N ASP A 38 8.52 17.48 2.68
CA ASP A 38 9.36 16.71 1.77
C ASP A 38 9.09 15.20 1.82
N ASP A 39 8.11 14.76 2.63
CA ASP A 39 7.71 13.36 2.71
C ASP A 39 7.04 12.88 1.41
N PHE A 40 7.46 11.70 0.93
CA PHE A 40 6.84 11.07 -0.24
C PHE A 40 6.91 9.55 -0.23
N ALA A 41 6.06 8.95 -1.06
CA ALA A 41 6.18 7.56 -1.47
C ALA A 41 6.24 7.49 -2.99
N LEU A 42 7.06 6.59 -3.54
CA LEU A 42 7.08 6.29 -4.98
C LEU A 42 6.72 4.82 -5.17
N VAL A 43 5.66 4.57 -5.94
CA VAL A 43 5.17 3.22 -6.22
C VAL A 43 5.40 2.88 -7.68
N ASN A 44 6.03 1.74 -7.94
CA ASN A 44 6.26 1.23 -9.28
C ASN A 44 6.39 -0.30 -9.24
N ASN A 45 5.56 -1.03 -10.00
CA ASN A 45 5.65 -2.47 -10.18
C ASN A 45 5.80 -3.26 -8.86
N ASP A 46 4.83 -3.10 -7.95
CA ASP A 46 4.79 -3.71 -6.60
C ASP A 46 5.96 -3.34 -5.66
N LEU A 47 6.83 -2.42 -6.07
CA LEU A 47 7.84 -1.81 -5.22
C LEU A 47 7.35 -0.46 -4.71
N ILE A 48 7.78 -0.13 -3.49
CA ILE A 48 7.57 1.16 -2.88
C ILE A 48 8.90 1.69 -2.36
N PHE A 49 9.18 2.96 -2.63
CA PHE A 49 10.18 3.75 -1.93
C PHE A 49 9.47 4.71 -0.99
N LEU A 50 9.83 4.70 0.29
CA LEU A 50 9.30 5.53 1.35
C LEU A 50 10.39 6.49 1.80
N HIS A 51 10.09 7.79 1.81
CA HIS A 51 10.92 8.84 2.37
C HIS A 51 10.06 9.61 3.39
N ILE A 52 10.21 9.26 4.67
CA ILE A 52 9.34 9.75 5.75
C ILE A 52 10.18 10.42 6.83
N THR A 53 9.78 11.63 7.22
CA THR A 53 10.37 12.42 8.30
C THR A 53 10.39 11.60 9.58
N THR A 54 11.52 11.61 10.28
CA THR A 54 11.60 10.89 11.54
C THR A 54 10.71 11.48 12.61
N PRO A 55 10.12 10.64 13.48
CA PRO A 55 9.39 11.12 14.64
C PRO A 55 10.35 11.86 15.59
N ALA A 56 9.83 12.85 16.32
CA ALA A 56 10.65 13.70 17.21
C ALA A 56 11.33 12.89 18.32
N GLU A 57 10.72 11.77 18.72
CA GLU A 57 11.17 10.86 19.76
C GLU A 57 12.36 10.00 19.31
N ASN A 58 12.63 9.92 18.01
CA ASN A 58 13.73 9.12 17.45
C ASN A 58 14.30 9.74 16.17
N PRO A 59 14.96 10.90 16.29
CA PRO A 59 15.48 11.61 15.14
C PRO A 59 16.59 10.80 14.46
N SER A 60 16.55 10.75 13.12
CA SER A 60 17.67 10.29 12.30
C SER A 60 18.68 11.43 12.16
N PRO A 61 20.00 11.14 12.03
CA PRO A 61 20.99 12.13 11.60
C PRO A 61 20.63 12.80 10.27
N PHE A 62 19.85 12.11 9.44
CA PHE A 62 19.41 12.59 8.12
C PHE A 62 18.01 13.22 8.15
N ALA A 63 17.38 13.42 9.32
CA ALA A 63 16.00 13.92 9.50
C ALA A 63 14.86 13.05 8.89
N PHE A 64 15.20 12.07 8.06
CA PHE A 64 14.27 11.14 7.43
C PHE A 64 14.68 9.68 7.68
N TRP A 65 13.69 8.80 7.56
CA TRP A 65 13.91 7.37 7.34
C TRP A 65 13.52 7.02 5.91
N ASP A 66 14.45 6.35 5.25
CA ASP A 66 14.29 5.86 3.89
C ASP A 66 14.19 4.35 3.88
N TRP A 67 13.31 3.84 3.02
CA TRP A 67 13.21 2.42 2.78
C TRP A 67 12.69 2.13 1.37
N ALA A 68 13.22 1.08 0.73
CA ALA A 68 12.81 0.63 -0.59
C ALA A 68 12.59 -0.89 -0.59
N GLY A 69 11.49 -1.36 -1.18
CA GLY A 69 11.28 -2.80 -1.35
C GLY A 69 9.85 -3.16 -1.73
N GLY A 70 9.54 -4.45 -1.65
CA GLY A 70 8.19 -4.97 -1.90
C GLY A 70 7.20 -4.62 -0.80
N TYR A 71 5.91 -4.67 -1.07
CA TYR A 71 4.91 -4.46 -0.02
C TYR A 71 3.71 -5.38 -0.21
N SER A 72 2.94 -5.53 0.86
CA SER A 72 1.60 -6.12 0.81
C SER A 72 0.56 -5.07 1.18
N LEU A 73 -0.60 -5.15 0.54
CA LEU A 73 -1.75 -4.30 0.83
C LEU A 73 -2.95 -5.19 1.17
N SER A 74 -3.47 -5.04 2.39
CA SER A 74 -4.66 -5.76 2.82
C SER A 74 -5.93 -5.19 2.15
N PRO A 75 -7.03 -5.96 2.07
CA PRO A 75 -8.32 -5.46 1.59
C PRO A 75 -8.85 -4.24 2.36
N GLU A 76 -8.49 -4.09 3.63
CA GLU A 76 -8.85 -2.97 4.50
C GLU A 76 -7.95 -1.73 4.31
N GLY A 77 -6.98 -1.83 3.39
CA GLY A 77 -6.04 -0.79 3.03
C GLY A 77 -4.79 -0.74 3.89
N VAL A 78 -4.50 -1.75 4.71
CA VAL A 78 -3.27 -1.76 5.54
C VAL A 78 -2.08 -2.08 4.64
N LEU A 79 -1.13 -1.14 4.55
CA LEU A 79 0.11 -1.34 3.80
C LEU A 79 1.20 -1.82 4.75
N THR A 80 1.80 -2.98 4.41
CA THR A 80 2.91 -3.58 5.16
C THR A 80 4.12 -3.69 4.24
N PRO A 81 5.16 -2.86 4.45
CA PRO A 81 6.42 -2.96 3.73
C PRO A 81 7.16 -4.26 4.10
N ASP A 82 7.77 -4.92 3.11
CA ASP A 82 8.55 -6.15 3.29
C ASP A 82 9.99 -5.84 3.73
N MET A 83 10.14 -5.35 4.96
CA MET A 83 11.46 -4.98 5.53
C MET A 83 12.03 -6.10 6.40
N GLU A 84 13.35 -6.08 6.62
CA GLU A 84 13.97 -6.92 7.64
C GLU A 84 13.38 -6.65 9.03
N THR A 85 13.26 -7.69 9.85
CA THR A 85 12.52 -7.67 11.12
C THR A 85 12.94 -6.54 12.06
N GLU A 86 14.22 -6.19 12.14
CA GLU A 86 14.70 -5.12 13.03
C GLU A 86 14.26 -3.73 12.55
N LEU A 87 14.41 -3.44 11.26
CA LEU A 87 13.96 -2.19 10.68
C LEU A 87 12.44 -2.09 10.68
N LEU A 88 11.75 -3.20 10.36
CA LEU A 88 10.30 -3.30 10.47
C LEU A 88 9.83 -3.01 11.90
N LYS A 89 10.46 -3.58 12.93
CA LYS A 89 10.14 -3.29 14.34
C LYS A 89 10.32 -1.81 14.66
N LYS A 90 11.40 -1.19 14.20
CA LYS A 90 11.65 0.24 14.42
C LYS A 90 10.57 1.08 13.75
N TRP A 91 10.34 0.91 12.45
CA TRP A 91 9.34 1.68 11.70
C TRP A 91 7.92 1.44 12.22
N SER A 92 7.56 0.18 12.45
CA SER A 92 6.23 -0.20 12.94
C SER A 92 5.99 0.16 14.40
N PHE A 93 7.00 0.58 15.15
CA PHE A 93 6.82 1.17 16.47
C PHE A 93 6.23 2.58 16.37
N TYR A 94 6.71 3.39 15.42
CA TYR A 94 6.28 4.79 15.28
C TYR A 94 5.14 4.98 14.29
N TYR A 95 5.16 4.26 13.18
CA TYR A 95 4.23 4.48 12.08
C TYR A 95 3.42 3.25 11.71
N SER A 96 2.25 3.50 11.13
CA SER A 96 1.50 2.54 10.32
C SER A 96 1.01 3.22 9.05
N PHE A 97 0.86 2.45 7.98
CA PHE A 97 0.49 2.96 6.67
C PHE A 97 -0.89 2.44 6.29
N ARG A 98 -1.78 3.35 5.90
CA ARG A 98 -3.13 3.00 5.48
C ARG A 98 -3.53 3.71 4.20
N TYR A 99 -3.91 2.94 3.20
CA TYR A 99 -4.47 3.44 1.96
C TYR A 99 -6.00 3.52 2.06
N GLU A 100 -6.55 4.73 1.95
CA GLU A 100 -7.99 4.96 1.98
C GLU A 100 -8.35 6.09 1.02
N LYS A 101 -9.38 5.91 0.18
CA LYS A 101 -9.90 6.97 -0.71
C LYS A 101 -8.80 7.63 -1.57
N ASN A 102 -7.90 6.82 -2.13
CA ASN A 102 -6.77 7.26 -2.94
C ASN A 102 -5.71 8.11 -2.21
N ILE A 103 -5.64 7.99 -0.89
CA ILE A 103 -4.67 8.68 -0.04
C ILE A 103 -3.92 7.63 0.77
N LEU A 104 -2.58 7.69 0.74
CA LEU A 104 -1.73 6.91 1.64
C LEU A 104 -1.50 7.72 2.92
N LYS A 105 -2.15 7.31 4.00
CA LYS A 105 -2.01 7.92 5.33
C LYS A 105 -0.85 7.30 6.07
N VAL A 106 0.00 8.13 6.65
CA VAL A 106 0.97 7.72 7.67
C VAL A 106 0.38 8.07 9.02
N ILE A 107 0.17 7.06 9.85
CA ILE A 107 -0.48 7.15 11.15
C ILE A 107 0.60 6.97 12.19
N ASP A 108 0.74 7.97 13.06
CA ASP A 108 1.56 7.85 14.26
C ASP A 108 0.88 6.90 15.24
N LYS A 109 1.60 5.87 15.70
CA LYS A 109 1.06 4.86 16.61
C LYS A 109 1.05 5.28 18.07
N GLY A 110 1.82 6.28 18.46
CA GLY A 110 1.75 6.88 19.78
C GLY A 110 0.39 7.56 20.01
N GLU A 111 -0.07 8.35 19.04
CA GLU A 111 -1.35 9.07 19.12
C GLU A 111 -2.53 8.35 18.44
N GLY A 112 -2.25 7.39 17.56
CA GLY A 112 -3.25 6.70 16.75
C GLY A 112 -3.91 7.60 15.70
N ARG A 113 -3.28 8.73 15.33
CA ARG A 113 -3.82 9.74 14.42
C ARG A 113 -2.97 9.85 13.14
N PRO A 114 -3.60 10.17 11.99
CA PRO A 114 -2.84 10.49 10.78
C PRO A 114 -1.95 11.72 11.01
N VAL A 115 -0.64 11.55 10.84
CA VAL A 115 0.34 12.66 10.88
C VAL A 115 0.74 13.12 9.48
N LEU A 116 0.46 12.30 8.46
CA LEU A 116 0.74 12.59 7.08
C LEU A 116 -0.34 12.04 6.16
N SER A 117 -0.68 12.80 5.11
CA SER A 117 -1.50 12.34 4.00
C SER A 117 -0.72 12.50 2.71
N LEU A 118 -0.32 11.37 2.13
CA LEU A 118 0.39 11.32 0.85
C LEU A 118 -0.65 11.13 -0.26
N ILE A 119 -0.71 12.10 -1.17
CA ILE A 119 -1.68 12.15 -2.27
C ILE A 119 -0.95 11.84 -3.57
N LEU A 120 -1.52 10.96 -4.39
CA LEU A 120 -0.97 10.64 -5.71
C LEU A 120 -0.94 11.90 -6.59
N GLU A 121 0.25 12.25 -7.08
CA GLU A 121 0.43 13.33 -8.03
C GLU A 121 -0.29 13.02 -9.34
N ALA A 122 -0.95 14.04 -9.91
CA ALA A 122 -1.48 13.91 -11.25
C ALA A 122 -0.31 13.66 -12.23
N PRO A 123 -0.48 12.79 -13.24
CA PRO A 123 0.53 12.61 -14.27
C PRO A 123 0.89 13.97 -14.86
N ALA A 124 2.17 14.32 -14.86
CA ALA A 124 2.65 15.54 -15.50
C ALA A 124 2.23 15.49 -16.98
N ARG A 125 1.35 16.42 -17.40
CA ARG A 125 1.00 16.56 -18.82
C ARG A 125 2.28 17.01 -19.53
N ARG A 126 2.85 16.11 -20.33
CA ARG A 126 3.95 16.42 -21.25
C ARG A 126 3.43 17.16 -22.46
#